data_AF-A0A2J6SCY7-F1
#
_entry.id   AF-A0A2J6SCY7-F1
#
_cell.length_a   1.000
_cell.length_b   1.000
_cell.length_c   1.000
_cell.angle_alpha   90.00
_cell.angle_beta   90.00
_cell.angle_gamma   90.00
#
_symmetry.space_group_name_H-M   'P 1'
#
loop_
_entity.id
_entity.type
_entity.pdbx_description
1 polymer ?
#
loop_
_entity_poly.entity_id
_entity_poly.type
_entity_poly.pdbx_seq_one_letter_code
_entity_poly.pdbx_strand_id
1 'polypeptide(L)'
;MTEEAPACRADPGAMPRAMAYISEVQKRLFPERDEEYQHFIKLFSDYIGGKSLEQMQAEMKTLFKDEPDLVKGFEEFLPVPAPKATEDKGGELGDAAI
;
A
#
# COMPACT_ATOMS: atom_id res chain seq x y z
N MET A 1 14.38 -21.42 0.16
CA MET A 1 13.57 -20.63 -0.80
C MET A 1 12.23 -20.44 -0.12
N THR A 2 12.12 -19.39 0.68
CA THR A 2 11.03 -19.19 1.63
C THR A 2 9.75 -18.79 0.89
N GLU A 3 8.73 -19.59 1.15
CA GLU A 3 7.36 -19.44 0.69
C GLU A 3 6.73 -18.24 1.41
N GLU A 4 6.77 -17.07 0.78
CA GLU A 4 5.99 -15.91 1.22
C GLU A 4 4.79 -15.73 0.27
N ALA A 5 3.62 -16.20 0.70
CA ALA A 5 2.32 -15.85 0.12
C ALA A 5 1.17 -16.09 1.12
N PRO A 6 0.11 -15.26 1.16
CA PRO A 6 0.08 -13.80 1.03
C PRO A 6 -0.53 -13.13 2.28
N ALA A 7 0.17 -12.11 2.81
CA ALA A 7 -0.23 -11.33 3.98
C ALA A 7 -1.60 -10.62 3.87
N CYS A 8 -2.17 -10.51 2.66
CA CYS A 8 -3.41 -9.79 2.45
C CYS A 8 -4.65 -10.51 3.03
N ARG A 9 -4.61 -11.83 3.23
CA ARG A 9 -5.79 -12.62 3.66
C ARG A 9 -6.01 -12.63 5.18
N ALA A 10 -5.01 -12.25 5.97
CA ALA A 10 -5.08 -12.30 7.44
C ALA A 10 -5.36 -10.93 8.09
N ASP A 11 -5.26 -9.83 7.35
CA ASP A 11 -5.44 -8.49 7.91
C ASP A 11 -6.86 -7.95 7.64
N PRO A 12 -7.75 -7.94 8.65
CA PRO A 12 -9.11 -7.40 8.49
C PRO A 12 -9.13 -5.90 8.18
N GLY A 13 -8.01 -5.18 8.37
CA GLY A 13 -7.86 -3.76 8.05
C GLY A 13 -7.38 -3.48 6.62
N ALA A 14 -6.97 -4.49 5.85
CA ALA A 14 -6.44 -4.28 4.50
C ALA A 14 -7.52 -3.78 3.52
N MET A 15 -8.74 -4.32 3.61
CA MET A 15 -9.88 -3.91 2.78
C MET A 15 -10.28 -2.43 2.92
N PRO A 16 -10.51 -1.88 4.13
CA PRO A 16 -10.86 -0.46 4.27
C PRO A 16 -9.71 0.48 3.84
N ARG A 17 -8.45 0.11 4.07
CA ARG A 17 -7.30 0.90 3.60
C ARG A 17 -7.19 0.89 2.07
N ALA A 18 -7.37 -0.27 1.45
CA ALA A 18 -7.46 -0.41 0.01
C ALA A 18 -8.54 0.49 -0.62
N MET A 19 -9.73 0.52 -0.02
CA MET A 19 -10.83 1.37 -0.50
C MET A 19 -10.53 2.87 -0.36
N ALA A 20 -9.91 3.29 0.73
CA ALA A 20 -9.49 4.68 0.91
C ALA A 20 -8.48 5.09 -0.17
N TYR A 21 -7.50 4.23 -0.47
CA TYR A 21 -6.50 4.48 -1.50
C TYR A 21 -7.13 4.56 -2.91
N ILE A 22 -8.05 3.65 -3.25
CA ILE A 22 -8.78 3.69 -4.53
C ILE A 22 -9.52 5.03 -4.69
N SER A 23 -10.15 5.54 -3.63
CA SER A 23 -10.86 6.82 -3.67
C SER A 23 -9.93 8.01 -3.92
N GLU A 24 -8.74 8.03 -3.33
CA GLU A 24 -7.76 9.08 -3.58
C GLU A 24 -7.20 9.03 -5.00
N VAL A 25 -6.87 7.83 -5.48
CA VAL A 25 -6.43 7.61 -6.88
C VAL A 25 -7.50 8.08 -7.86
N GLN A 26 -8.78 7.75 -7.59
CA GLN A 26 -9.90 8.17 -8.41
C GLN A 26 -10.03 9.71 -8.48
N LYS A 27 -9.90 10.41 -7.36
CA LYS A 27 -9.99 11.88 -7.33
C LYS A 27 -8.85 12.58 -8.07
N ARG A 28 -7.66 11.98 -8.09
CA ARG A 28 -6.46 12.52 -8.75
C ARG A 28 -6.47 12.27 -10.25
N LEU A 29 -6.85 11.05 -10.66
CA LEU A 29 -6.84 10.66 -12.06
C LEU A 29 -8.08 11.17 -12.81
N PHE A 30 -9.24 11.24 -12.17
CA PHE A 30 -10.46 11.68 -12.85
C PHE A 30 -10.59 13.21 -12.83
N PRO A 31 -11.03 13.87 -13.92
CA PRO A 31 -11.49 13.30 -15.20
C PRO A 31 -10.43 13.15 -16.30
N GLU A 32 -9.20 13.61 -16.08
CA GLU A 32 -8.19 13.66 -17.15
C GLU A 32 -7.65 12.29 -17.57
N ARG A 33 -7.66 11.31 -16.68
CA ARG A 33 -6.95 10.03 -16.81
C ARG A 33 -7.79 8.82 -16.39
N ASP A 34 -9.02 8.73 -16.88
CA ASP A 34 -9.90 7.58 -16.62
C ASP A 34 -9.29 6.24 -17.10
N GLU A 35 -8.59 6.24 -18.25
CA GLU A 35 -7.94 5.04 -18.78
C GLU A 35 -6.87 4.49 -17.82
N GLU A 36 -6.10 5.37 -17.16
CA GLU A 36 -5.12 4.97 -16.15
C GLU A 36 -5.81 4.42 -14.90
N TYR A 37 -6.91 5.05 -14.46
CA TYR A 37 -7.70 4.57 -13.33
C TYR A 37 -8.27 3.16 -13.59
N GLN A 38 -8.85 2.90 -14.76
CA GLN A 38 -9.35 1.58 -15.12
C GLN A 38 -8.23 0.52 -15.13
N HIS A 39 -7.06 0.88 -15.66
CA HIS A 39 -5.90 -0.01 -15.66
C HIS A 39 -5.44 -0.33 -14.23
N PHE A 40 -5.39 0.69 -13.36
CA PHE A 40 -5.09 0.52 -11.94
C PHE A 40 -6.08 -0.41 -11.22
N ILE A 41 -7.39 -0.25 -11.43
CA ILE A 41 -8.41 -1.10 -10.81
C ILE A 41 -8.22 -2.57 -11.21
N LYS A 42 -7.85 -2.83 -12.47
CA LYS A 42 -7.56 -4.19 -12.94
C LYS A 42 -6.40 -4.82 -12.16
N LEU A 43 -5.29 -4.09 -12.01
CA LEU A 43 -4.12 -4.53 -11.24
C LEU A 43 -4.45 -4.73 -9.76
N PHE A 44 -5.29 -3.87 -9.19
CA PHE A 44 -5.72 -3.93 -7.79
C PHE A 44 -6.62 -5.15 -7.50
N SER A 45 -7.57 -5.42 -8.40
CA SER A 45 -8.46 -6.58 -8.30
C SER A 45 -7.67 -7.90 -8.35
N ASP A 46 -6.65 -7.94 -9.19
CA ASP A 46 -5.72 -9.07 -9.32
C ASP A 46 -4.92 -9.34 -8.03
N TYR A 47 -4.51 -8.28 -7.33
CA TYR A 47 -3.87 -8.38 -6.02
C TYR A 47 -4.81 -8.90 -4.93
N ILE A 48 -6.05 -8.40 -4.87
CA ILE A 48 -7.08 -8.95 -3.98
C ILE A 48 -7.33 -10.44 -4.27
N GLY A 49 -7.23 -10.84 -5.55
CA GLY A 49 -7.31 -12.24 -6.00
C GLY A 49 -6.15 -13.14 -5.56
N GLY A 50 -5.09 -12.57 -4.96
CA GLY A 50 -3.94 -13.31 -4.44
C GLY A 50 -2.71 -13.32 -5.34
N LYS A 51 -2.63 -12.44 -6.36
CA LYS A 51 -1.37 -12.24 -7.10
C LYS A 51 -0.30 -11.55 -6.24
N SER A 52 0.96 -11.70 -6.65
CA SER A 52 2.12 -11.14 -5.97
C SER A 52 2.12 -9.61 -5.96
N LEU A 53 2.36 -9.04 -4.78
CA LEU A 53 2.50 -7.58 -4.56
C LEU A 53 3.59 -6.96 -5.44
N GLU A 54 4.74 -7.64 -5.61
CA GLU A 54 5.87 -7.16 -6.41
C GLU A 54 5.48 -6.83 -7.86
N GLN A 55 4.70 -7.71 -8.50
CA GLN A 55 4.24 -7.49 -9.89
C GLN A 55 3.31 -6.29 -9.98
N MET A 56 2.36 -6.18 -9.05
CA MET A 56 1.46 -5.03 -8.99
C MET A 56 2.23 -3.73 -8.75
N GLN A 57 3.24 -3.75 -7.88
CA GLN A 57 4.04 -2.57 -7.55
C GLN A 57 4.88 -2.09 -8.73
N ALA A 58 5.48 -3.00 -9.50
CA ALA A 58 6.22 -2.68 -10.71
C ALA A 58 5.32 -2.03 -11.79
N GLU A 59 4.13 -2.59 -11.99
CA GLU A 59 3.14 -2.07 -12.93
C GLU A 59 2.61 -0.70 -12.48
N MET A 60 2.35 -0.50 -11.19
CA MET A 60 1.96 0.81 -10.65
C MET A 60 3.02 1.89 -10.80
N LYS A 61 4.30 1.55 -10.58
CA LYS A 61 5.40 2.50 -10.80
C LYS A 61 5.49 2.96 -12.25
N THR A 62 5.13 2.09 -13.18
CA THR A 62 5.12 2.40 -14.61
C THR A 62 3.89 3.22 -14.99
N LEU A 63 2.72 2.84 -14.46
CA LEU A 63 1.46 3.53 -14.68
C LEU A 63 1.48 4.95 -14.09
N PHE A 64 1.86 5.08 -12.82
CA PHE A 64 1.91 6.36 -12.11
C PHE A 64 3.29 7.01 -12.11
N LYS A 65 4.08 6.82 -13.17
CA LYS A 65 5.42 7.41 -13.26
C LYS A 65 5.41 8.94 -13.14
N ASP A 66 4.32 9.58 -13.56
CA ASP A 66 4.10 11.04 -13.52
C ASP A 66 3.44 11.49 -12.20
N GLU A 67 2.98 10.56 -11.35
CA GLU A 67 2.30 10.83 -10.07
C GLU A 67 2.95 10.02 -8.94
N PRO A 68 4.17 10.39 -8.50
CA PRO A 68 4.90 9.66 -7.46
C PRO A 68 4.18 9.65 -6.10
N ASP A 69 3.30 10.62 -5.84
CA ASP A 69 2.44 10.66 -4.66
C ASP A 69 1.50 9.45 -4.57
N LEU A 70 0.98 8.96 -5.70
CA LEU A 70 0.11 7.78 -5.72
C LEU A 70 0.93 6.52 -5.42
N VAL A 71 2.08 6.35 -6.07
CA VAL A 71 3.00 5.24 -5.81
C VAL A 71 3.42 5.19 -4.34
N LYS A 72 3.75 6.34 -3.76
CA LYS A 72 4.14 6.44 -2.35
C LYS A 72 2.97 6.16 -1.42
N GLY A 73 1.78 6.69 -1.75
CA GLY A 73 0.55 6.39 -1.02
C GLY A 73 0.27 4.88 -0.98
N PHE A 74 0.46 4.16 -2.09
CA PHE A 74 0.31 2.71 -2.12
C PHE A 74 1.20 1.98 -1.10
N GLU A 75 2.47 2.39 -0.99
CA GLU A 75 3.44 1.82 -0.03
C GLU A 75 3.08 2.14 1.42
N GLU A 76 2.43 3.28 1.68
CA GLU A 76 1.97 3.67 3.03
C GLU A 76 0.60 3.07 3.40
N PHE A 77 -0.28 2.84 2.43
CA PHE A 77 -1.66 2.38 2.66
C PHE A 77 -1.82 0.86 2.64
N LEU A 78 -0.94 0.11 1.97
CA LEU A 78 -0.93 -1.34 2.08
C LEU A 78 -0.08 -1.80 3.28
N PRO A 79 -0.58 -2.75 4.09
CA PRO A 79 0.28 -3.41 5.06
C PRO A 79 1.34 -4.18 4.28
N VAL A 80 2.57 -3.65 4.24
CA VAL A 80 3.76 -4.48 4.02
C VAL A 80 3.65 -5.67 4.97
N PRO A 81 3.98 -6.91 4.56
CA PRO A 81 4.15 -8.00 5.51
C PRO A 81 5.21 -7.53 6.51
N ALA A 82 4.76 -7.06 7.67
CA ALA A 82 5.68 -6.59 8.67
C ALA A 82 6.40 -7.83 9.21
N PRO A 83 7.74 -7.88 9.20
CA PRO A 83 8.41 -8.11 10.44
C PRO A 83 8.40 -6.78 11.18
N LYS A 84 7.43 -6.66 12.08
CA LYS A 84 7.35 -5.70 13.18
C LYS A 84 6.94 -4.27 12.84
N ALA A 85 5.73 -3.93 13.27
CA ALA A 85 5.56 -2.71 14.05
C ALA A 85 6.43 -2.82 15.31
N THR A 86 7.71 -2.50 15.22
CA THR A 86 8.51 -2.08 16.37
C THR A 86 8.42 -0.57 16.41
N GLU A 87 7.52 -0.09 17.26
CA GLU A 87 7.75 0.97 18.23
C GLU A 87 9.09 1.71 18.10
N ASP A 88 9.04 3.00 17.73
CA ASP A 88 10.01 3.99 18.18
C ASP A 88 9.35 5.38 18.26
N LYS A 89 8.97 5.74 19.48
CA LYS A 89 9.01 7.13 19.92
C LYS A 89 9.63 7.14 21.31
N GLY A 90 10.97 7.14 21.33
CA GLY A 90 11.76 7.27 22.55
C GLY A 90 11.63 8.65 23.22
N GLY A 91 11.89 8.67 24.52
CA GLY A 91 12.36 9.86 25.24
C GLY A 91 11.63 10.18 26.54
N GLU A 92 12.09 9.60 27.66
CA GLU A 92 12.56 10.29 28.88
C GLU A 92 12.86 9.21 29.95
N LEU A 93 14.13 8.85 30.15
CA LEU A 93 15.00 9.40 31.21
C LEU A 93 14.28 9.29 32.57
N GLY A 94 14.61 8.36 33.46
CA GLY A 94 15.96 8.13 33.96
C GLY A 94 16.26 8.98 35.20
N ASP A 95 15.27 9.32 36.03
CA ASP A 95 15.53 9.91 37.35
C ASP A 95 15.86 8.82 38.39
N ALA A 96 17.14 8.46 38.41
CA ALA A 96 17.82 7.99 39.60
C ALA A 96 18.49 9.20 40.26
N ALA A 97 17.94 9.70 41.36
CA ALA A 97 18.69 10.48 42.36
C ALA A 97 17.89 10.68 43.66
N ILE A 98 18.46 10.11 44.74
CA ILE A 98 18.33 10.42 46.17
C ILE A 98 17.19 9.69 46.91
#